data_AF-A0A183PR93-F1
#
_entry.id   AF-A0A183PR93-F1
#
_cell.length_a   1.000
_cell.length_b   1.000
_cell.length_c   1.000
_cell.angle_alpha   90.00
_cell.angle_beta   90.00
_cell.angle_gamma   90.00
#
_symmetry.space_group_name_H-M   'P 1'
#
loop_
_entity.id
_entity.type
_entity.pdbx_description
1 polymer ?
#
loop_
_entity_poly.entity_id
_entity_poly.type
_entity_poly.pdbx_seq_one_letter_code
_entity_poly.pdbx_strand_id
1 'polypeptide(L)'
;MDSPMEKFIQIYLTLIRDNDESVETSKLSESCRREKLDMKQVNDWIALFDVDKDQKITFEEFCRGLGLKQNEMRIERNHIKTVQSGREPDLPEGVKIISSTMPKPKQVEVTLLYKDIFDGVKKDPDMNKVVKTFKSELERRYGRVWQVNAVTHSYWASFSHEPFQSIQFQYENKIILAWRTPSN
;
A
#
# COMPACT_ATOMS: atom_id res chain seq x y z
N MET A 1 -5.29 -10.17 0.72
CA MET A 1 -6.71 -9.78 0.77
C MET A 1 -6.75 -8.54 1.63
N ASP A 2 -7.25 -7.45 1.07
CA ASP A 2 -7.23 -6.15 1.73
C ASP A 2 -8.14 -6.18 2.96
N SER A 3 -7.64 -5.64 4.06
CA SER A 3 -8.43 -5.48 5.28
C SER A 3 -9.63 -4.57 5.04
N PRO A 4 -10.71 -4.67 5.85
CA PRO A 4 -11.84 -3.74 5.78
C PRO A 4 -11.42 -2.26 5.84
N MET A 5 -10.39 -1.96 6.64
CA MET A 5 -9.81 -0.62 6.75
C MET A 5 -9.09 -0.19 5.45
N GLU A 6 -8.28 -1.06 4.83
CA GLU A 6 -7.62 -0.73 3.55
C GLU A 6 -8.64 -0.43 2.46
N LYS A 7 -9.73 -1.20 2.39
CA LYS A 7 -10.83 -0.94 1.45
C LYS A 7 -11.49 0.41 1.73
N PHE A 8 -11.74 0.73 3.00
CA PHE A 8 -12.27 2.03 3.39
C PHE A 8 -11.35 3.18 2.93
N ILE A 9 -10.04 3.03 3.14
CA ILE A 9 -9.06 4.02 2.69
C ILE A 9 -9.07 4.17 1.17
N GLN A 10 -9.10 3.07 0.43
CA GLN A 10 -9.15 3.09 -1.03
C GLN A 10 -10.41 3.79 -1.57
N ILE A 11 -11.57 3.55 -0.94
CA ILE A 11 -12.83 4.22 -1.29
C ILE A 11 -12.71 5.72 -1.05
N TYR A 12 -12.20 6.13 0.12
CA TYR A 12 -12.00 7.54 0.44
C TYR A 12 -11.08 8.23 -0.56
N LEU A 13 -9.91 7.63 -0.86
CA LEU A 13 -8.94 8.16 -1.82
C LEU A 13 -9.48 8.21 -3.26
N THR A 14 -10.45 7.36 -3.60
CA THR A 14 -11.15 7.40 -4.89
C THR A 14 -12.15 8.55 -4.98
N LEU A 15 -12.84 8.86 -3.88
CA LEU A 15 -13.87 9.89 -3.85
C LEU A 15 -13.29 11.31 -3.80
N ILE A 16 -12.13 11.49 -3.16
CA ILE A 16 -11.51 12.81 -3.03
C ILE A 16 -10.96 13.33 -4.37
N ARG A 17 -11.52 14.44 -4.86
CA ARG A 17 -11.12 15.06 -6.14
C ARG A 17 -9.80 15.83 -5.99
N ASP A 18 -9.20 16.22 -7.11
CA ASP A 18 -7.91 16.95 -7.07
C ASP A 18 -8.01 18.31 -6.37
N ASN A 19 -9.16 18.99 -6.50
CA ASN A 19 -9.44 20.29 -5.89
C ASN A 19 -10.41 20.22 -4.69
N ASP A 20 -10.94 19.04 -4.35
CA ASP A 20 -11.76 18.88 -3.14
C ASP A 20 -10.84 18.50 -1.98
N GLU A 21 -10.97 19.23 -0.88
CA GLU A 21 -10.25 18.95 0.36
C GLU A 21 -11.03 18.00 1.28
N SER A 22 -12.27 17.65 0.93
CA SER A 22 -13.15 16.82 1.76
C SER A 22 -14.08 15.91 0.96
N VAL A 23 -14.61 14.90 1.62
CA VAL A 23 -15.63 13.98 1.10
C VAL A 23 -16.84 14.01 2.04
N GLU A 24 -18.05 14.17 1.51
CA GLU A 24 -19.29 14.08 2.30
C GLU A 24 -19.47 12.67 2.88
N THR A 25 -19.84 12.58 4.16
CA THR A 25 -20.02 11.31 4.88
C THR A 25 -21.11 10.43 4.26
N SER A 26 -22.13 11.04 3.65
CA SER A 26 -23.19 10.36 2.89
C SER A 26 -22.63 9.63 1.67
N LYS A 27 -21.85 10.31 0.82
CA LYS A 27 -21.20 9.75 -0.38
C LYS A 27 -20.21 8.64 -0.04
N LEU A 28 -19.45 8.83 1.05
CA LEU A 28 -18.53 7.82 1.55
C LEU A 28 -19.29 6.57 2.02
N SER A 29 -20.35 6.74 2.81
CA SER A 29 -21.20 5.65 3.30
C SER A 29 -21.86 4.87 2.17
N GLU A 30 -22.40 5.56 1.17
CA GLU A 30 -23.01 4.94 -0.02
C GLU A 30 -22.01 4.08 -0.79
N SER A 31 -20.78 4.58 -0.97
CA SER A 31 -19.71 3.84 -1.65
C SER A 31 -19.27 2.63 -0.83
N CYS A 32 -19.18 2.75 0.50
CA CYS A 32 -18.88 1.63 1.39
C CYS A 32 -19.96 0.53 1.36
N ARG A 33 -21.24 0.90 1.27
CA ARG A 33 -22.35 -0.07 1.08
C ARG A 33 -22.21 -0.83 -0.22
N ARG A 34 -21.87 -0.14 -1.32
CA ARG A 34 -21.67 -0.76 -2.63
C ARG A 34 -20.53 -1.77 -2.62
N GLU A 35 -19.45 -1.46 -1.91
CA GLU A 35 -18.30 -2.36 -1.70
C GLU A 35 -18.52 -3.43 -0.62
N LYS A 36 -19.75 -3.51 -0.06
CA LYS A 36 -20.18 -4.50 0.94
C LYS A 36 -19.35 -4.47 2.23
N LEU A 37 -18.91 -3.30 2.66
CA LEU A 37 -18.31 -3.12 3.98
C LEU A 37 -19.38 -3.18 5.08
N ASP A 38 -18.97 -3.59 6.29
CA ASP A 38 -19.85 -3.56 7.46
C ASP A 38 -20.14 -2.11 7.86
N MET A 39 -21.39 -1.69 7.71
CA MET A 39 -21.80 -0.32 7.98
C MET A 39 -21.69 0.06 9.45
N LYS A 40 -21.69 -0.90 10.38
CA LYS A 40 -21.42 -0.60 11.78
C LYS A 40 -19.98 -0.10 11.94
N GLN A 41 -19.01 -0.83 11.38
CA GLN A 41 -17.59 -0.43 11.39
C GLN A 41 -17.36 0.89 10.65
N VAL A 42 -18.02 1.08 9.49
CA VAL A 42 -17.92 2.32 8.71
C VAL A 42 -18.42 3.52 9.50
N ASN A 43 -19.55 3.39 10.20
CA ASN A 43 -20.09 4.48 11.03
C ASN A 43 -19.15 4.82 12.19
N ASP A 44 -18.55 3.80 12.83
CA ASP A 44 -17.57 4.00 13.89
C ASP A 44 -16.34 4.76 13.36
N TRP A 45 -15.86 4.42 12.16
CA TRP A 45 -14.75 5.12 11.51
C TRP A 45 -15.10 6.55 11.11
N ILE A 46 -16.26 6.77 10.50
CA ILE A 46 -16.74 8.12 10.16
C ILE A 46 -16.79 9.00 11.41
N ALA A 47 -17.32 8.49 12.52
CA ALA A 47 -17.38 9.22 13.79
C ALA A 47 -15.99 9.55 14.37
N LEU A 48 -14.94 8.78 14.04
CA LEU A 48 -13.56 9.08 14.43
C LEU A 48 -12.92 10.16 13.55
N PHE A 49 -13.36 10.32 12.30
CA PHE A 49 -12.76 11.24 11.33
C PHE A 49 -13.48 12.59 11.25
N ASP A 50 -14.82 12.61 11.30
CA ASP A 50 -15.65 13.82 11.31
C ASP A 50 -15.68 14.43 12.73
N VAL A 51 -14.57 15.08 13.12
CA VAL A 51 -14.35 15.54 14.50
C VAL A 51 -15.17 16.80 14.80
N ASP A 52 -15.36 17.67 13.82
CA ASP A 52 -16.14 18.90 13.95
C ASP A 52 -17.65 18.71 13.69
N LYS A 53 -18.05 17.52 13.21
CA LYS A 53 -19.43 17.11 12.92
C LYS A 53 -20.07 17.93 11.80
N ASP A 54 -19.27 18.38 10.84
CA ASP A 54 -19.75 19.14 9.68
C ASP A 54 -20.32 18.26 8.55
N GLN A 55 -20.34 16.93 8.76
CA GLN A 55 -20.77 15.89 7.82
C GLN A 55 -19.86 15.74 6.60
N LYS A 56 -18.63 16.23 6.69
CA LYS A 56 -17.56 16.07 5.71
C LYS A 56 -16.33 15.53 6.43
N ILE A 57 -15.50 14.83 5.68
CA ILE A 57 -14.22 14.34 6.18
C ILE A 57 -13.14 14.94 5.30
N THR A 58 -12.40 15.90 5.87
CA THR A 58 -11.26 16.50 5.17
C THR A 58 -10.09 15.51 5.03
N PHE A 59 -9.22 15.74 4.05
CA PHE A 59 -8.04 14.90 3.85
C PHE A 59 -7.12 14.89 5.07
N GLU A 60 -7.03 16.03 5.75
CA GLU A 60 -6.26 16.17 6.99
C GLU A 60 -6.87 15.36 8.13
N GLU A 61 -8.18 15.47 8.36
CA GLU A 61 -8.88 14.70 9.39
C GLU A 61 -8.75 13.20 9.16
N PHE A 62 -8.94 12.78 7.92
CA PHE A 62 -8.80 11.39 7.51
C PHE A 62 -7.39 10.87 7.82
N CYS A 63 -6.35 11.61 7.41
CA CYS A 63 -4.97 11.23 7.66
C CYS A 63 -4.65 11.23 9.17
N ARG A 64 -5.11 12.24 9.91
CA ARG A 64 -4.92 12.37 11.35
C ARG A 64 -5.54 11.20 12.11
N GLY A 65 -6.78 10.85 11.80
CA GLY A 65 -7.49 9.78 12.52
C GLY A 65 -6.89 8.40 12.31
N LEU A 66 -6.17 8.19 11.21
CA LEU A 66 -5.47 6.93 10.90
C LEU A 66 -3.97 6.96 11.18
N GLY A 67 -3.42 8.09 11.65
CA GLY A 67 -1.97 8.27 11.81
C GLY A 67 -1.20 8.23 10.48
N LEU A 68 -1.87 8.50 9.36
CA LEU A 68 -1.29 8.46 8.02
C LEU A 68 -0.61 9.78 7.67
N LYS A 69 0.45 9.71 6.88
CA LYS A 69 1.13 10.91 6.36
C LYS A 69 0.43 11.40 5.09
N GLN A 70 -0.01 12.65 5.10
CA GLN A 70 -0.70 13.28 3.97
C GLN A 70 0.07 13.15 2.64
N ASN A 71 1.38 13.39 2.65
CA ASN A 71 2.20 13.31 1.43
C ASN A 71 2.25 11.88 0.87
N GLU A 72 2.31 10.86 1.73
CA GLU A 72 2.26 9.46 1.28
C GLU A 72 0.88 9.15 0.69
N MET A 73 -0.20 9.58 1.34
CA MET A 73 -1.56 9.36 0.85
C MET A 73 -1.87 10.08 -0.47
N ARG A 74 -1.23 11.22 -0.74
CA ARG A 74 -1.31 11.89 -2.05
C ARG A 74 -0.67 11.05 -3.15
N ILE A 75 0.46 10.38 -2.86
CA ILE A 75 1.11 9.46 -3.82
C ILE A 75 0.21 8.23 -4.05
N GLU A 76 -0.32 7.62 -2.98
CA GLU A 76 -1.23 6.47 -3.11
C GLU A 76 -2.49 6.83 -3.93
N ARG A 77 -3.05 8.03 -3.74
CA ARG A 77 -4.16 8.53 -4.56
C ARG A 77 -3.78 8.58 -6.04
N ASN A 78 -2.60 9.08 -6.37
CA ASN A 78 -2.14 9.17 -7.75
C ASN A 78 -1.96 7.77 -8.35
N HIS A 79 -1.43 6.81 -7.60
CA HIS A 79 -1.33 5.42 -8.03
C HIS A 79 -2.72 4.81 -8.29
N ILE A 80 -3.70 5.03 -7.41
CA ILE A 80 -5.10 4.58 -7.61
C ILE A 80 -5.70 5.18 -8.88
N LYS A 81 -5.48 6.48 -9.14
CA LYS A 81 -5.96 7.15 -10.36
C LYS A 81 -5.34 6.56 -11.63
N THR A 82 -4.04 6.24 -11.60
CA THR A 82 -3.37 5.58 -12.71
C THR A 82 -4.05 4.25 -13.05
N VAL A 83 -4.37 3.45 -12.02
CA VAL A 83 -5.11 2.20 -12.19
C VAL A 83 -6.51 2.45 -12.78
N GLN A 84 -7.27 3.40 -12.23
CA GLN A 84 -8.62 3.74 -12.73
C GLN A 84 -8.62 4.26 -14.18
N SER A 85 -7.53 4.88 -14.61
CA SER A 85 -7.37 5.36 -15.98
C SER A 85 -6.96 4.28 -16.98
N GLY A 86 -6.69 3.04 -16.52
CA GLY A 86 -6.20 1.94 -17.35
C GLY A 86 -4.78 2.13 -17.87
N ARG A 87 -4.01 3.05 -17.28
CA ARG A 87 -2.60 3.35 -17.65
C ARG A 87 -1.61 2.63 -16.75
N GLU A 88 -1.95 1.40 -16.38
CA GLU A 88 -1.15 0.61 -15.46
C GLU A 88 0.19 0.25 -16.11
N PRO A 89 1.33 0.43 -15.42
CA PRO A 89 2.61 -0.04 -15.92
C PRO A 89 2.70 -1.57 -15.84
N ASP A 90 3.42 -2.15 -16.78
CA ASP A 90 3.74 -3.57 -16.77
C ASP A 90 4.75 -3.93 -15.69
N LEU A 91 4.66 -5.15 -15.17
CA LEU A 91 5.66 -5.67 -14.24
C LEU A 91 7.00 -5.88 -14.98
N PRO A 92 8.13 -5.74 -14.28
CA PRO A 92 9.43 -6.10 -14.84
C PRO A 92 9.43 -7.57 -15.31
N GLU A 93 10.17 -7.84 -16.38
CA GLU A 93 10.31 -9.20 -16.91
C GLU A 93 10.82 -10.18 -15.84
N GLY A 94 10.23 -11.39 -15.81
CA GLY A 94 10.57 -12.44 -14.85
C GLY A 94 9.95 -12.28 -13.46
N VAL A 95 9.29 -11.16 -13.17
CA VAL A 95 8.61 -10.93 -11.89
C VAL A 95 7.22 -11.57 -11.89
N LYS A 96 6.91 -12.31 -10.83
CA LYS A 96 5.56 -12.85 -10.58
C LYS A 96 5.07 -12.40 -9.22
N ILE A 97 3.97 -11.65 -9.18
CA ILE A 97 3.34 -11.26 -7.91
C ILE A 97 2.62 -12.48 -7.33
N ILE A 98 2.92 -12.78 -6.06
CA ILE A 98 2.26 -13.83 -5.28
C ILE A 98 1.11 -13.23 -4.49
N SER A 99 1.36 -12.10 -3.83
CA SER A 99 0.34 -11.36 -3.07
C SER A 99 0.81 -9.92 -2.85
N SER A 100 -0.10 -8.96 -2.80
CA SER A 100 0.25 -7.56 -2.55
C SER A 100 -0.97 -6.79 -2.09
N THR A 101 -0.78 -5.82 -1.19
CA THR A 101 -1.76 -4.74 -0.94
C THR A 101 -1.37 -3.43 -1.62
N MET A 102 -0.21 -3.37 -2.27
CA MET A 102 0.23 -2.17 -3.01
C MET A 102 -0.58 -1.99 -4.31
N PRO A 103 -0.86 -0.74 -4.73
CA PRO A 103 -1.38 -0.49 -6.08
C PRO A 103 -0.35 -0.86 -7.15
N LYS A 104 -0.82 -1.20 -8.37
CA LYS A 104 0.02 -1.73 -9.46
C LYS A 104 1.26 -0.86 -9.77
N PRO A 105 1.16 0.48 -9.89
CA PRO A 105 2.35 1.32 -10.13
C PRO A 105 3.44 1.13 -9.08
N LYS A 106 3.06 1.06 -7.81
CA LYS A 106 4.00 0.84 -6.71
C LYS A 106 4.58 -0.58 -6.71
N GLN A 107 3.81 -1.59 -7.12
CA GLN A 107 4.35 -2.94 -7.32
C GLN A 107 5.47 -2.92 -8.37
N VAL A 108 5.29 -2.19 -9.47
CA VAL A 108 6.33 -2.05 -10.51
C VAL A 108 7.55 -1.33 -9.96
N GLU A 109 7.38 -0.19 -9.29
CA GLU A 109 8.49 0.56 -8.66
C GLU A 109 9.32 -0.32 -7.71
N VAL A 110 8.65 -1.07 -6.83
CA VAL A 110 9.28 -1.90 -5.81
C VAL A 110 9.96 -3.14 -6.41
N THR A 111 9.32 -3.80 -7.38
CA THR A 111 9.89 -5.00 -8.01
C THR A 111 11.03 -4.66 -8.96
N LEU A 112 10.96 -3.52 -9.65
CA LEU A 112 12.06 -3.02 -10.47
C LEU A 112 13.28 -2.68 -9.59
N LEU A 113 13.06 -2.00 -8.46
CA LEU A 113 14.11 -1.74 -7.48
C LEU A 113 14.80 -3.02 -7.01
N TYR A 114 14.04 -4.06 -6.67
CA TYR A 114 14.63 -5.34 -6.27
C TYR A 114 15.43 -5.98 -7.41
N LYS A 115 14.87 -6.00 -8.63
CA LYS A 115 15.52 -6.55 -9.82
C LYS A 115 16.86 -5.87 -10.09
N ASP A 116 16.90 -4.53 -10.06
CA ASP A 116 18.13 -3.76 -10.27
C ASP A 116 19.21 -4.09 -9.23
N ILE A 117 18.81 -4.24 -7.96
CA ILE A 117 19.73 -4.63 -6.88
C ILE A 117 20.23 -6.05 -7.08
N PHE A 118 19.36 -6.99 -7.44
CA PHE A 118 19.70 -8.40 -7.61
C PHE A 118 20.62 -8.62 -8.82
N ASP A 119 20.26 -8.06 -9.98
CA ASP A 119 21.00 -8.20 -11.24
C ASP A 119 22.36 -7.45 -11.18
N GLY A 120 22.47 -6.43 -10.33
CA GLY A 120 23.73 -5.71 -10.10
C GLY A 120 24.79 -6.51 -9.33
N VAL A 121 24.44 -7.67 -8.76
CA VAL A 121 25.36 -8.55 -8.04
C VAL A 121 25.86 -9.68 -8.96
N LYS A 122 27.13 -10.08 -8.80
CA LYS A 122 27.78 -11.13 -9.61
C LYS A 122 27.12 -12.52 -9.39
N LYS A 123 27.49 -13.50 -10.23
CA LYS A 123 27.10 -14.92 -10.07
C LYS A 123 27.33 -15.36 -8.61
N ASP A 124 26.25 -15.79 -7.98
CA ASP A 124 26.09 -16.08 -6.54
C ASP A 124 25.99 -14.83 -5.63
N PRO A 125 24.83 -14.16 -5.65
CA PRO A 125 24.61 -12.99 -4.82
C PRO A 125 24.53 -13.35 -3.34
N ASP A 126 25.30 -12.63 -2.52
CA ASP A 126 25.07 -12.61 -1.07
C ASP A 126 23.68 -12.03 -0.78
N MET A 127 22.72 -12.94 -0.58
CA MET A 127 21.32 -12.59 -0.37
C MET A 127 21.12 -11.74 0.89
N ASN A 128 21.99 -11.84 1.90
CA ASN A 128 21.90 -10.96 3.06
C ASN A 128 22.21 -9.52 2.67
N LYS A 129 23.19 -9.31 1.78
CA LYS A 129 23.52 -7.99 1.25
C LYS A 129 22.38 -7.45 0.37
N VAL A 130 21.84 -8.28 -0.52
CA VAL A 130 20.69 -7.92 -1.39
C VAL A 130 19.50 -7.48 -0.55
N VAL A 131 19.07 -8.32 0.40
CA VAL A 131 17.91 -8.04 1.27
C VAL A 131 18.14 -6.78 2.13
N LYS A 132 19.33 -6.61 2.72
CA LYS A 132 19.66 -5.40 3.50
C LYS A 132 19.65 -4.13 2.65
N THR A 133 20.16 -4.21 1.42
CA THR A 133 20.16 -3.08 0.49
C THR A 133 18.74 -2.73 0.07
N PHE A 134 17.95 -3.74 -0.30
CA PHE A 134 16.56 -3.56 -0.69
C PHE A 134 15.71 -2.98 0.45
N LYS A 135 15.84 -3.52 1.68
CA LYS A 135 15.22 -2.95 2.88
C LYS A 135 15.60 -1.48 3.08
N SER A 136 16.89 -1.14 2.97
CA SER A 136 17.36 0.23 3.19
C SER A 136 16.79 1.19 2.15
N GLU A 137 16.68 0.77 0.89
CA GLU A 137 16.08 1.58 -0.18
C GLU A 137 14.57 1.74 0.01
N LEU A 138 13.85 0.70 0.43
CA LEU A 138 12.44 0.80 0.79
C LEU A 138 12.23 1.78 1.94
N GLU A 139 13.05 1.71 2.99
CA GLU A 139 13.00 2.63 4.12
C GLU A 139 13.29 4.08 3.74
N ARG A 140 14.21 4.28 2.79
CA ARG A 140 14.56 5.61 2.28
C ARG A 140 13.44 6.22 1.44
N ARG A 141 12.76 5.42 0.60
CA ARG A 141 11.73 5.89 -0.34
C ARG A 141 10.35 5.97 0.29
N TYR A 142 10.01 4.98 1.11
CA TYR A 142 8.66 4.75 1.61
C TYR A 142 8.62 4.70 3.14
N GLY A 143 9.55 5.35 3.84
CA GLY A 143 9.55 5.44 5.30
C GLY A 143 9.86 4.13 6.02
N ARG A 144 10.11 4.24 7.34
CA ARG A 144 10.50 3.11 8.21
C ARG A 144 9.29 2.56 8.97
N VAL A 145 9.32 1.33 9.48
CA VAL A 145 10.37 0.29 9.37
C VAL A 145 9.89 -0.83 8.42
N TRP A 146 10.76 -1.27 7.50
CA TRP A 146 10.45 -2.38 6.60
C TRP A 146 11.02 -3.71 7.11
N GLN A 147 10.25 -4.78 6.95
CA GLN A 147 10.71 -6.15 7.08
C GLN A 147 10.84 -6.74 5.69
N VAL A 148 11.96 -7.42 5.42
CA VAL A 148 12.24 -8.04 4.12
C VAL A 148 12.82 -9.42 4.38
N ASN A 149 12.18 -10.44 3.81
CA ASN A 149 12.64 -11.82 3.86
C ASN A 149 12.83 -12.33 2.43
N ALA A 150 13.92 -13.07 2.22
CA ALA A 150 14.15 -13.82 0.99
C ALA A 150 14.17 -15.31 1.30
N VAL A 151 13.37 -16.09 0.58
CA VAL A 151 13.30 -17.54 0.72
C VAL A 151 13.49 -18.23 -0.63
N THR A 152 14.00 -19.45 -0.58
CA THR A 152 14.06 -20.35 -1.75
C THR A 152 13.05 -21.46 -1.51
N HIS A 153 12.16 -21.73 -2.46
CA HIS A 153 11.04 -22.68 -2.39
C HIS A 153 9.77 -22.14 -1.71
N SER A 154 9.32 -22.73 -0.61
CA SER A 154 7.99 -22.51 -0.02
C SER A 154 8.06 -21.80 1.32
N TYR A 155 6.98 -21.11 1.68
CA TYR A 155 6.84 -20.44 2.98
C TYR A 155 5.37 -20.46 3.41
N TRP A 156 5.16 -20.29 4.72
CA TRP A 156 3.87 -20.02 5.33
C TRP A 156 4.07 -18.84 6.28
N ALA A 157 3.29 -17.78 6.08
CA ALA A 157 3.42 -16.57 6.88
C ALA A 157 2.04 -15.96 7.16
N SER A 158 1.91 -15.41 8.36
CA SER A 158 0.81 -14.53 8.77
C SER A 158 1.43 -13.32 9.45
N PHE A 159 1.08 -12.13 8.99
CA PHE A 159 1.64 -10.88 9.49
C PHE A 159 0.65 -9.73 9.34
N SER A 160 0.85 -8.69 10.16
CA SER A 160 0.17 -7.41 10.05
C SER A 160 1.13 -6.37 9.49
N HIS A 161 0.60 -5.44 8.72
CA HIS A 161 1.36 -4.44 8.01
C HIS A 161 0.52 -3.18 7.86
N GLU A 162 1.18 -2.07 7.55
CA GLU A 162 0.49 -0.83 7.24
C GLU A 162 -0.25 -0.91 5.88
N PRO A 163 -1.37 -0.16 5.73
CA PRO A 163 -2.14 -0.11 4.49
C PRO A 163 -1.30 0.16 3.25
N PHE A 164 -1.47 -0.66 2.21
CA PHE A 164 -0.76 -0.54 0.93
C PHE A 164 0.77 -0.69 1.02
N GLN A 165 1.28 -1.27 2.11
CA GLN A 165 2.71 -1.45 2.33
C GLN A 165 3.12 -2.92 2.45
N SER A 166 2.46 -3.86 1.75
CA SER A 166 2.96 -5.23 1.63
C SER A 166 3.01 -5.74 0.20
N ILE A 167 4.05 -6.52 -0.09
CA ILE A 167 4.24 -7.19 -1.36
C ILE A 167 5.01 -8.51 -1.17
N GLN A 168 4.58 -9.51 -1.92
CA GLN A 168 5.17 -10.83 -2.02
C GLN A 168 5.30 -11.16 -3.50
N PHE A 169 6.51 -11.41 -3.97
CA PHE A 169 6.77 -11.66 -5.37
C PHE A 169 7.93 -12.64 -5.55
N GLN A 170 7.96 -13.29 -6.71
CA GLN A 170 9.04 -14.14 -7.15
C GLN A 170 9.82 -13.45 -8.27
N TYR A 171 11.15 -13.55 -8.20
CA TYR A 171 12.05 -13.23 -9.29
C TYR A 171 13.17 -14.28 -9.30
N GLU A 172 13.44 -14.87 -10.47
CA GLU A 172 14.27 -16.08 -10.59
C GLU A 172 13.78 -17.21 -9.65
N ASN A 173 14.68 -17.80 -8.87
CA ASN A 173 14.38 -18.83 -7.87
C ASN A 173 14.22 -18.27 -6.45
N LYS A 174 13.98 -16.95 -6.32
CA LYS A 174 13.86 -16.26 -5.03
C LYS A 174 12.45 -15.72 -4.86
N ILE A 175 11.89 -15.97 -3.69
CA ILE A 175 10.64 -15.37 -3.24
C ILE A 175 10.99 -14.30 -2.22
N ILE A 176 10.47 -13.10 -2.44
CA ILE A 176 10.67 -11.94 -1.59
C ILE A 176 9.35 -11.58 -0.93
N LEU A 177 9.38 -11.46 0.39
CA LEU A 177 8.30 -10.92 1.19
C LEU A 177 8.79 -9.61 1.79
N ALA A 178 8.11 -8.52 1.49
CA ALA A 178 8.43 -7.20 2.04
C ALA A 178 7.17 -6.54 2.58
N TRP A 179 7.23 -6.03 3.82
CA TRP A 179 6.15 -5.25 4.39
C TRP A 179 6.62 -4.16 5.35
N ARG A 180 5.90 -3.04 5.42
CA ARG A 180 6.11 -1.98 6.42
C ARG A 180 5.30 -2.28 7.67
N THR A 181 5.93 -2.18 8.83
CA THR A 181 5.28 -2.32 10.14
C THR A 181 5.00 -0.94 10.74
N PRO A 182 3.86 -0.77 11.45
CA PRO A 182 3.58 0.46 12.20
C PRO A 182 4.77 0.88 13.05
N SER A 183 5.21 2.13 12.86
CA SER A 183 6.15 2.76 13.78
C SER A 183 5.31 3.37 14.90
N ASN A 184 5.48 2.87 16.14
CA ASN A 184 4.86 3.47 17.33
C ASN A 184 5.14 4.97 17.43
#